data_AF-A0A951EZS9-F1
#
_entry.id   AF-A0A951EZS9-F1
#
_cell.length_a   1.000
_cell.length_b   1.000
_cell.length_c   1.000
_cell.angle_alpha   90.00
_cell.angle_beta   90.00
_cell.angle_gamma   90.00
#
_symmetry.space_group_name_H-M   'P 1'
#
loop_
_entity.id
_entity.type
_entity.pdbx_description
1 polymer ?
#
loop_
_entity_poly.entity_id
_entity_poly.type
_entity_poly.pdbx_seq_one_letter_code
_entity_poly.pdbx_strand_id
1 'polypeptide(L)'
;MRYACLWILVESFLFGQDGAAIYKERCASCHDVPQGRVPALSTIKQMNGEAIYLALTSGVMKSRAQGLTTTEIFALIGYIAPTGGAQPAAAIEPTCKTPAAFRPGANSPQWNGWSTSPTNSRFQDERAAGLKAADVPRLKLKWAFNLGEVTVARGQPVVIGGRVFVTSQTGAVYGLDADSGCIRWGAKPGGAVRSGVAFGDVNGSLALFFG
;
A
#
# COMPACT_ATOMS: atom_id res chain seq x y z
N MET A 1 -72.31 1.83 0.17
CA MET A 1 -71.15 2.71 -0.03
C MET A 1 -69.87 1.92 0.20
N ARG A 2 -69.16 1.51 -0.85
CA ARG A 2 -67.86 0.85 -0.77
C ARG A 2 -66.79 1.85 -1.20
N TYR A 3 -65.94 2.27 -0.27
CA TYR A 3 -64.80 3.13 -0.55
C TYR A 3 -63.66 2.27 -1.11
N ALA A 4 -63.29 2.51 -2.37
CA ALA A 4 -62.08 1.96 -2.97
C ALA A 4 -60.91 2.90 -2.64
N CYS A 5 -60.00 2.44 -1.81
CA CYS A 5 -58.76 3.16 -1.48
C CYS A 5 -57.72 2.81 -2.55
N LEU A 6 -57.48 3.72 -3.50
CA LEU A 6 -56.37 3.60 -4.45
C LEU A 6 -55.06 3.92 -3.72
N TRP A 7 -54.22 2.91 -3.52
CA TRP A 7 -52.84 3.08 -3.12
C TRP A 7 -52.00 3.38 -4.35
N ILE A 8 -51.55 4.63 -4.48
CA ILE A 8 -50.54 5.03 -5.46
C ILE A 8 -49.18 4.62 -4.87
N LEU A 9 -48.61 3.54 -5.41
CA LEU A 9 -47.22 3.18 -5.18
C LEU A 9 -46.33 4.17 -5.95
N VAL A 10 -45.71 5.09 -5.23
CA VAL A 10 -44.63 5.92 -5.76
C VAL A 10 -43.37 5.06 -5.76
N GLU A 11 -43.08 4.41 -6.88
CA GLU A 11 -41.79 3.79 -7.12
C GLU A 11 -40.71 4.88 -7.15
N SER A 12 -39.97 4.96 -6.05
CA SER A 12 -38.77 5.77 -5.99
C SER A 12 -37.71 5.06 -6.84
N PHE A 13 -37.48 5.56 -8.06
CA PHE A 13 -36.30 5.16 -8.83
C PHE A 13 -35.06 5.57 -8.03
N LEU A 14 -34.49 4.62 -7.30
CA LEU A 14 -33.13 4.72 -6.79
C LEU A 14 -32.23 4.78 -8.02
N PHE A 15 -31.85 5.98 -8.44
CA PHE A 15 -30.78 6.18 -9.40
C PHE A 15 -29.50 5.67 -8.74
N GLY A 16 -29.20 4.39 -8.93
CA GLY A 16 -27.87 3.85 -8.69
C GLY A 16 -26.90 4.71 -9.50
N GLN A 17 -26.00 5.40 -8.80
CA GLN A 17 -24.86 6.09 -9.39
C GLN A 17 -24.13 5.10 -10.31
N ASP A 18 -24.15 5.32 -11.63
CA ASP A 18 -23.65 4.36 -12.61
C ASP A 18 -22.13 4.50 -12.79
N GLY A 19 -21.37 3.60 -12.18
CA GLY A 19 -19.93 3.54 -12.32
C GLY A 19 -19.44 3.39 -13.77
N ALA A 20 -20.22 2.73 -14.64
CA ALA A 20 -19.89 2.60 -16.05
C ALA A 20 -20.01 3.95 -16.77
N ALA A 21 -21.04 4.74 -16.45
CA ALA A 21 -21.21 6.08 -16.99
C ALA A 21 -20.07 7.01 -16.56
N ILE A 22 -19.68 6.98 -15.27
CA ILE A 22 -18.55 7.76 -14.75
C ILE A 22 -17.24 7.36 -15.46
N TYR A 23 -17.02 6.05 -15.65
CA TYR A 23 -15.84 5.55 -16.36
C TYR A 23 -15.79 6.08 -17.80
N LYS A 24 -16.91 5.99 -18.52
CA LYS A 24 -17.03 6.45 -19.90
C LYS A 24 -16.74 7.95 -20.03
N GLU A 25 -17.27 8.75 -19.10
CA GLU A 25 -17.10 10.21 -19.10
C GLU A 25 -15.66 10.63 -18.78
N ARG A 26 -15.01 9.98 -17.80
CA ARG A 26 -13.79 10.52 -17.18
C ARG A 26 -12.52 9.72 -17.40
N CYS A 27 -12.64 8.47 -17.82
CA CYS A 27 -11.54 7.50 -17.81
C CYS A 27 -11.27 6.86 -19.18
N ALA A 28 -12.33 6.54 -19.93
CA ALA A 28 -12.26 5.76 -21.17
C ALA A 28 -11.31 6.36 -22.23
N SER A 29 -11.30 7.69 -22.36
CA SER A 29 -10.46 8.38 -23.35
C SER A 29 -8.96 8.11 -23.21
N CYS A 30 -8.49 7.69 -22.03
CA CYS A 30 -7.10 7.33 -21.80
C CYS A 30 -6.91 5.81 -21.60
N HIS A 31 -7.86 5.14 -20.95
CA HIS A 31 -7.68 3.75 -20.50
C HIS A 31 -8.17 2.69 -21.49
N ASP A 32 -8.99 3.06 -22.48
CA ASP A 32 -9.39 2.18 -23.59
C ASP A 32 -8.41 2.25 -24.77
N VAL A 33 -7.69 3.37 -24.89
CA VAL A 33 -6.66 3.61 -25.91
C VAL A 33 -5.34 4.03 -25.23
N PRO A 34 -4.72 3.14 -24.44
CA PRO A 34 -3.56 3.48 -23.63
C PRO A 34 -2.36 3.90 -24.47
N GLN A 35 -1.73 5.01 -24.09
CA GLN A 35 -0.47 5.49 -24.67
C GLN A 35 0.57 5.78 -23.59
N GLY A 36 1.84 5.53 -23.92
CA GLY A 36 2.97 5.80 -23.02
C GLY A 36 2.88 5.04 -21.69
N ARG A 37 2.75 5.77 -20.58
CA ARG A 37 2.68 5.21 -19.22
C ARG A 37 1.25 4.96 -18.72
N VAL A 38 0.24 5.16 -19.56
CA VAL A 38 -1.17 4.93 -19.17
C VAL A 38 -1.47 3.42 -19.25
N PRO A 39 -1.88 2.77 -18.15
CA PRO A 39 -2.27 1.36 -18.19
C PRO A 39 -3.64 1.18 -18.84
N ALA A 40 -3.83 0.05 -19.54
CA ALA A 40 -5.14 -0.35 -20.07
C ALA A 40 -6.13 -0.67 -18.95
N LEU A 41 -7.44 -0.53 -19.20
CA LEU A 41 -8.48 -0.94 -18.25
C LEU A 41 -8.33 -2.39 -17.78
N SER A 42 -7.96 -3.29 -18.68
CA SER A 42 -7.72 -4.71 -18.36
C SER A 42 -6.59 -4.92 -17.35
N THR A 43 -5.59 -4.03 -17.32
CA THR A 43 -4.53 -4.04 -16.32
C THR A 43 -5.02 -3.48 -14.99
N ILE A 44 -5.81 -2.40 -15.03
CA ILE A 44 -6.39 -1.80 -13.81
C ILE A 44 -7.36 -2.77 -13.14
N LYS A 45 -8.10 -3.57 -13.91
CA LYS A 45 -8.99 -4.65 -13.42
C LYS A 45 -8.28 -5.72 -12.59
N GLN A 46 -6.96 -5.83 -12.70
CA GLN A 46 -6.15 -6.75 -11.89
C GLN A 46 -5.68 -6.13 -10.58
N MET A 47 -5.92 -4.82 -10.38
CA MET A 47 -5.66 -4.14 -9.12
C MET A 47 -6.84 -4.34 -8.18
N ASN A 48 -6.57 -4.32 -6.87
CA ASN A 48 -7.62 -4.35 -5.86
C ASN A 48 -8.33 -2.98 -5.74
N GLY A 49 -9.52 -2.99 -5.15
CA GLY A 49 -10.34 -1.79 -4.97
C GLY A 49 -9.68 -0.69 -4.13
N GLU A 50 -8.84 -1.04 -3.14
CA GLU A 50 -8.09 -0.08 -2.33
C GLU A 50 -7.04 0.68 -3.16
N ALA A 51 -6.29 -0.03 -4.01
CA ALA A 51 -5.28 0.57 -4.87
C ALA A 51 -5.92 1.53 -5.88
N ILE A 52 -7.08 1.17 -6.43
CA ILE A 52 -7.86 2.03 -7.33
C ILE A 52 -8.42 3.23 -6.56
N TYR A 53 -8.99 3.02 -5.36
CA TYR A 53 -9.47 4.08 -4.48
C TYR A 53 -8.37 5.10 -4.17
N LEU A 54 -7.18 4.65 -3.78
CA LEU A 54 -6.05 5.53 -3.50
C LEU A 54 -5.58 6.26 -4.76
N ALA A 55 -5.54 5.59 -5.92
CA ALA A 55 -5.20 6.24 -7.18
C ALA A 55 -6.16 7.40 -7.50
N LEU A 56 -7.46 7.24 -7.20
CA LEU A 56 -8.52 8.23 -7.42
C LEU A 56 -8.58 9.33 -6.35
N THR A 57 -8.18 9.06 -5.10
CA THR A 57 -8.38 10.04 -4.00
C THR A 57 -7.12 10.82 -3.62
N SER A 58 -5.95 10.17 -3.70
CA SER A 58 -4.66 10.76 -3.31
C SER A 58 -3.55 10.57 -4.35
N GLY A 59 -3.78 9.73 -5.36
CA GLY A 59 -2.78 9.34 -6.34
C GLY A 59 -2.87 10.06 -7.68
N VAL A 60 -2.30 9.40 -8.71
CA VAL A 60 -2.13 9.98 -10.05
C VAL A 60 -3.45 10.29 -10.78
N MET A 61 -4.55 9.64 -10.40
CA MET A 61 -5.88 9.86 -10.99
C MET A 61 -6.75 10.82 -10.17
N LYS A 62 -6.21 11.45 -9.11
CA LYS A 62 -6.94 12.41 -8.28
C LYS A 62 -7.62 13.52 -9.09
N SER A 63 -6.95 14.04 -10.11
CA SER A 63 -7.51 15.09 -10.97
C SER A 63 -8.71 14.61 -11.80
N ARG A 64 -8.79 13.33 -12.15
CA ARG A 64 -9.92 12.76 -12.90
C ARG A 64 -11.12 12.47 -12.00
N ALA A 65 -10.86 12.12 -10.74
CA ALA A 65 -11.91 11.90 -9.74
C ALA A 65 -12.34 13.19 -9.01
N GLN A 66 -11.76 14.34 -9.33
CA GLN A 66 -12.09 15.59 -8.65
C GLN A 66 -13.58 15.94 -8.81
N GLY A 67 -14.21 16.25 -7.67
CA GLY A 67 -15.63 16.60 -7.60
C GLY A 67 -16.58 15.40 -7.53
N LEU A 68 -16.09 14.16 -7.66
CA LEU A 68 -16.90 12.97 -7.37
C LEU A 68 -17.09 12.84 -5.86
N THR A 69 -18.31 12.48 -5.46
CA THR A 69 -18.67 12.06 -4.12
C THR A 69 -18.05 10.70 -3.79
N THR A 70 -17.94 10.38 -2.51
CA THR A 70 -17.45 9.06 -2.06
C THR A 70 -18.28 7.91 -2.64
N THR A 71 -19.60 8.08 -2.75
CA THR A 71 -20.50 7.08 -3.34
C THR A 71 -20.24 6.89 -4.84
N GLU A 72 -20.00 7.97 -5.58
CA GLU A 72 -19.62 7.93 -7.01
C GLU A 72 -18.28 7.24 -7.21
N ILE A 73 -17.29 7.53 -6.35
CA ILE A 73 -15.98 6.87 -6.38
C ILE A 73 -16.15 5.37 -6.16
N PHE A 74 -16.98 4.95 -5.19
CA PHE A 74 -17.22 3.53 -4.95
C PHE A 74 -18.02 2.86 -6.07
N ALA A 75 -18.99 3.54 -6.67
CA ALA A 75 -19.69 3.03 -7.85
C ALA A 75 -18.73 2.82 -9.03
N LEU A 76 -17.85 3.80 -9.30
CA LEU A 76 -16.80 3.71 -10.31
C LEU A 76 -15.84 2.53 -10.03
N ILE A 77 -15.39 2.37 -8.79
CA ILE A 77 -14.52 1.24 -8.42
C ILE A 77 -15.26 -0.09 -8.58
N GLY A 78 -16.54 -0.18 -8.21
CA GLY A 78 -17.35 -1.37 -8.43
C GLY A 78 -17.46 -1.76 -9.91
N TYR A 79 -17.48 -0.77 -10.82
CA TYR A 79 -17.42 -1.03 -12.26
C TYR A 79 -16.03 -1.44 -12.74
N ILE A 80 -14.98 -0.75 -12.28
CA ILE A 80 -13.58 -1.00 -12.69
C ILE A 80 -13.07 -2.33 -12.13
N ALA A 81 -13.37 -2.67 -10.88
CA ALA A 81 -12.90 -3.86 -10.18
C ALA A 81 -14.07 -4.58 -9.46
N PRO A 82 -14.98 -5.23 -10.21
CA PRO A 82 -16.21 -5.81 -9.67
C PRO A 82 -15.99 -6.96 -8.69
N THR A 83 -14.81 -7.59 -8.68
CA THR A 83 -14.44 -8.65 -7.73
C THR A 83 -13.76 -8.12 -6.46
N GLY A 84 -13.43 -6.83 -6.40
CA GLY A 84 -12.70 -6.21 -5.29
C GLY A 84 -13.39 -4.92 -4.85
N GLY A 85 -14.46 -5.06 -4.06
CA GLY A 85 -15.10 -3.91 -3.42
C GLY A 85 -14.10 -3.08 -2.62
N ALA A 86 -14.20 -1.75 -2.71
CA ALA A 86 -13.35 -0.87 -1.94
C ALA A 86 -13.85 -0.77 -0.50
N GLN A 87 -13.40 -1.67 0.35
CA GLN A 87 -13.48 -1.46 1.80
C GLN A 87 -12.31 -0.58 2.27
N PRO A 88 -12.55 0.33 3.23
CA PRO A 88 -11.47 0.97 3.96
C PRO A 88 -10.54 -0.11 4.51
N ALA A 89 -9.27 0.02 4.20
CA ALA A 89 -8.32 -1.03 4.51
C ALA A 89 -8.15 -1.13 6.03
N ALA A 90 -8.37 -2.33 6.57
CA ALA A 90 -8.33 -2.59 8.00
C ALA A 90 -7.03 -2.07 8.65
N ALA A 91 -7.12 -1.67 9.91
CA ALA A 91 -5.94 -1.26 10.68
C ALA A 91 -4.87 -2.36 10.67
N ILE A 92 -3.59 -1.95 10.68
CA ILE A 92 -2.48 -2.89 10.72
C ILE A 92 -2.25 -3.26 12.18
N GLU A 93 -2.77 -4.41 12.57
CA GLU A 93 -2.67 -4.89 13.95
C GLU A 93 -1.30 -5.55 14.23
N PRO A 94 -0.68 -5.28 15.38
CA PRO A 94 0.50 -6.00 15.83
C PRO A 94 0.21 -7.51 15.98
N THR A 95 1.06 -8.35 15.39
CA THR A 95 0.95 -9.82 15.48
C THR A 95 2.04 -10.46 16.34
N CYS A 96 3.06 -9.69 16.72
CA CYS A 96 4.12 -10.16 17.62
C CYS A 96 3.59 -10.32 19.06
N LYS A 97 3.63 -11.54 19.58
CA LYS A 97 3.17 -11.86 20.96
C LYS A 97 4.18 -11.49 22.03
N THR A 98 5.47 -11.65 21.75
CA THR A 98 6.53 -11.43 22.74
C THR A 98 7.09 -10.02 22.58
N PRO A 99 7.13 -9.19 23.63
CA PRO A 99 7.78 -7.88 23.58
C PRO A 99 9.26 -8.00 23.19
N ALA A 100 9.73 -7.11 22.30
CA ALA A 100 11.14 -6.95 22.02
C ALA A 100 11.49 -5.47 21.93
N ALA A 101 12.54 -5.08 22.63
CA ALA A 101 13.03 -3.72 22.64
C ALA A 101 13.60 -3.34 21.27
N PHE A 102 13.29 -2.13 20.81
CA PHE A 102 13.99 -1.54 19.68
C PHE A 102 15.37 -1.10 20.14
N ARG A 103 16.44 -1.69 19.58
CA ARG A 103 17.82 -1.43 20.02
C ARG A 103 18.74 -1.06 18.84
N PRO A 104 18.52 0.10 18.19
CA PRO A 104 19.43 0.57 17.15
C PRO A 104 20.76 0.98 17.79
N GLY A 105 21.87 0.38 17.34
CA GLY A 105 23.19 0.69 17.86
C GLY A 105 24.29 0.50 16.81
N ALA A 106 25.41 1.21 16.97
CA ALA A 106 26.52 1.22 16.02
C ALA A 106 27.14 -0.17 15.75
N ASN A 107 26.97 -1.11 16.69
CA ASN A 107 27.47 -2.48 16.59
C ASN A 107 26.39 -3.51 16.18
N SER A 108 25.17 -3.06 15.88
CA SER A 108 24.11 -3.93 15.37
C SER A 108 24.13 -3.99 13.84
N PRO A 109 23.76 -5.12 13.21
CA PRO A 109 23.52 -5.16 11.78
C PRO A 109 22.51 -4.08 11.39
N GLN A 110 22.93 -3.18 10.52
CA GLN A 110 22.13 -2.04 10.10
C GLN A 110 22.22 -1.84 8.60
N TRP A 111 21.05 -1.75 7.97
CA TRP A 111 20.82 -1.30 6.61
C TRP A 111 19.81 -0.15 6.71
N ASN A 112 20.30 1.06 6.97
CA ASN A 112 19.50 2.19 7.42
C ASN A 112 18.92 3.06 6.28
N GLY A 113 19.02 2.62 5.02
CA GLY A 113 18.47 3.34 3.87
C GLY A 113 18.88 2.74 2.54
N TRP A 114 19.14 3.59 1.54
CA TRP A 114 19.51 3.18 0.17
C TRP A 114 20.88 2.50 0.08
N SER A 115 21.76 2.85 1.01
CA SER A 115 23.06 2.23 1.23
C SER A 115 23.41 2.40 2.70
N THR A 116 24.30 1.57 3.20
CA THR A 116 24.80 1.63 4.59
C THR A 116 25.88 2.69 4.76
N SER A 117 26.37 3.24 3.65
CA SER A 117 27.42 4.25 3.60
C SER A 117 27.09 5.37 2.60
N PRO A 118 27.65 6.58 2.79
CA PRO A 118 27.47 7.72 1.89
C PRO A 118 27.98 7.51 0.46
N THR A 119 28.85 6.53 0.25
CA THR A 119 29.40 6.22 -1.08
C THR A 119 28.41 5.48 -1.98
N ASN A 120 27.24 5.10 -1.45
CA ASN A 120 26.19 4.42 -2.21
C ASN A 120 26.67 3.11 -2.86
N SER A 121 27.61 2.41 -2.22
CA SER A 121 28.15 1.14 -2.72
C SER A 121 27.12 0.01 -2.72
N ARG A 122 26.05 0.15 -1.91
CA ARG A 122 25.04 -0.90 -1.66
C ARG A 122 25.67 -2.23 -1.27
N PHE A 123 26.79 -2.16 -0.55
CA PHE A 123 27.59 -3.30 -0.16
C PHE A 123 27.66 -3.38 1.37
N GLN A 124 27.55 -4.61 1.89
CA GLN A 124 27.84 -4.94 3.27
C GLN A 124 29.05 -5.85 3.30
N ASP A 125 30.03 -5.50 4.14
CA ASP A 125 31.16 -6.38 4.39
C ASP A 125 30.76 -7.59 5.26
N GLU A 126 31.64 -8.59 5.34
CA GLU A 126 31.36 -9.83 6.10
C GLU A 126 31.04 -9.58 7.57
N ARG A 127 31.68 -8.56 8.18
CA ARG A 127 31.46 -8.21 9.58
C ARG A 127 30.05 -7.68 9.80
N ALA A 128 29.60 -6.75 8.95
CA ALA A 128 28.27 -6.16 9.04
C ALA A 128 27.16 -7.13 8.61
N ALA A 129 27.42 -7.95 7.60
CA ALA A 129 26.48 -8.97 7.13
C ALA A 129 26.38 -10.18 8.08
N GLY A 130 27.43 -10.43 8.88
CA GLY A 130 27.52 -11.61 9.74
C GLY A 130 27.62 -12.92 8.95
N LEU A 131 28.01 -12.86 7.67
CA LEU A 131 28.09 -13.99 6.75
C LEU A 131 29.17 -13.77 5.69
N LYS A 132 29.71 -14.87 5.16
CA LYS A 132 30.69 -14.89 4.07
C LYS A 132 30.03 -15.23 2.74
N ALA A 133 30.71 -14.93 1.64
CA ALA A 133 30.22 -15.31 0.30
C ALA A 133 29.98 -16.83 0.17
N ALA A 134 30.81 -17.66 0.82
CA ALA A 134 30.68 -19.12 0.84
C ALA A 134 29.42 -19.62 1.59
N ASP A 135 28.79 -18.77 2.41
CA ASP A 135 27.58 -19.12 3.15
C ASP A 135 26.32 -18.95 2.30
N VAL A 136 26.37 -18.10 1.27
CA VAL A 136 25.21 -17.73 0.44
C VAL A 136 24.52 -18.93 -0.21
N PRO A 137 25.22 -19.92 -0.80
CA PRO A 137 24.56 -21.09 -1.39
C PRO A 137 23.83 -21.99 -0.38
N ARG A 138 24.11 -21.82 0.92
CA ARG A 138 23.52 -22.63 2.00
C ARG A 138 22.32 -21.95 2.66
N LEU A 139 22.03 -20.70 2.29
CA LEU A 139 20.91 -19.95 2.85
C LEU A 139 19.57 -20.62 2.54
N LYS A 140 18.66 -20.54 3.50
CA LYS A 140 17.28 -20.99 3.38
C LYS A 140 16.35 -19.84 3.75
N LEU A 141 15.16 -19.83 3.18
CA LEU A 141 14.11 -18.88 3.55
C LEU A 141 13.80 -19.01 5.05
N LYS A 142 13.96 -17.92 5.81
CA LYS A 142 13.63 -17.87 7.24
C LYS A 142 12.14 -17.58 7.47
N TRP A 143 11.62 -16.57 6.78
CA TRP A 143 10.22 -16.17 6.79
C TRP A 143 9.89 -15.39 5.52
N ALA A 144 8.61 -15.28 5.21
CA ALA A 144 8.09 -14.43 4.14
C ALA A 144 6.96 -13.55 4.69
N PHE A 145 6.84 -12.33 4.17
CA PHE A 145 5.81 -11.37 4.56
C PHE A 145 5.01 -10.94 3.34
N ASN A 146 3.68 -10.95 3.46
CA ASN A 146 2.78 -10.50 2.40
C ASN A 146 2.54 -8.98 2.53
N LEU A 147 2.94 -8.20 1.53
CA LEU A 147 2.72 -6.74 1.47
C LEU A 147 1.26 -6.35 1.10
N GLY A 148 0.35 -7.32 1.11
CA GLY A 148 -1.02 -7.20 0.66
C GLY A 148 -1.15 -7.49 -0.83
N GLU A 149 -2.30 -7.12 -1.39
CA GLU A 149 -2.63 -7.34 -2.80
C GLU A 149 -1.90 -6.34 -3.72
N VAL A 150 -0.57 -6.42 -3.76
CA VAL A 150 0.29 -5.59 -4.61
C VAL A 150 1.11 -6.44 -5.57
N THR A 151 1.32 -5.93 -6.78
CA THR A 151 2.12 -6.61 -7.82
C THR A 151 3.58 -6.16 -7.86
N VAL A 152 3.94 -5.13 -7.10
CA VAL A 152 5.33 -4.61 -7.04
C VAL A 152 5.67 -4.20 -5.61
N ALA A 153 6.85 -4.61 -5.14
CA ALA A 153 7.49 -4.07 -3.95
C ALA A 153 8.42 -2.92 -4.37
N ARG A 154 7.98 -1.67 -4.16
CA ARG A 154 8.74 -0.47 -4.60
C ARG A 154 9.65 0.12 -3.52
N GLY A 155 9.29 -0.02 -2.25
CA GLY A 155 10.05 0.55 -1.15
C GLY A 155 11.26 -0.29 -0.76
N GLN A 156 12.43 0.34 -0.64
CA GLN A 156 13.59 -0.32 -0.07
C GLN A 156 13.32 -0.66 1.42
N PRO A 157 13.68 -1.87 1.88
CA PRO A 157 13.61 -2.19 3.28
C PRO A 157 14.70 -1.44 4.06
N VAL A 158 14.37 -1.03 5.28
CA VAL A 158 15.36 -0.62 6.29
C VAL A 158 15.45 -1.69 7.36
N VAL A 159 16.66 -2.15 7.68
CA VAL A 159 16.89 -3.13 8.74
C VAL A 159 17.70 -2.45 9.84
N ILE A 160 17.11 -2.28 11.02
CA ILE A 160 17.83 -1.66 12.14
C ILE A 160 17.20 -2.08 13.48
N GLY A 161 18.03 -2.25 14.50
CA GLY A 161 17.59 -2.46 15.88
C GLY A 161 16.67 -3.67 16.07
N GLY A 162 16.92 -4.75 15.31
CA GLY A 162 16.12 -5.98 15.32
C GLY A 162 14.80 -5.88 14.55
N ARG A 163 14.62 -4.84 13.74
CA ARG A 163 13.39 -4.60 12.98
C ARG A 163 13.66 -4.46 11.49
N VAL A 164 12.67 -4.85 10.69
CA VAL A 164 12.62 -4.62 9.24
C VAL A 164 11.46 -3.68 8.96
N PHE A 165 11.72 -2.53 8.33
CA PHE A 165 10.72 -1.57 7.94
C PHE A 165 10.51 -1.62 6.43
N VAL A 166 9.26 -1.80 6.01
CA VAL A 166 8.88 -1.94 4.59
C VAL A 166 7.63 -1.14 4.28
N THR A 167 7.52 -0.68 3.04
CA THR A 167 6.36 0.05 2.53
C THR A 167 5.66 -0.76 1.44
N SER A 168 4.35 -0.59 1.34
CA SER A 168 3.51 -1.18 0.30
C SER A 168 2.99 -0.10 -0.65
N GLN A 169 2.72 -0.48 -1.90
CA GLN A 169 2.11 0.43 -2.88
C GLN A 169 0.69 0.87 -2.48
N THR A 170 0.03 0.14 -1.59
CA THR A 170 -1.24 0.57 -0.97
C THR A 170 -1.05 1.64 0.11
N GLY A 171 0.18 2.13 0.33
CA GLY A 171 0.46 3.17 1.32
C GLY A 171 0.66 2.65 2.73
N ALA A 172 0.60 1.34 2.96
CA ALA A 172 0.93 0.76 4.26
C ALA A 172 2.45 0.85 4.55
N VAL A 173 2.80 1.14 5.79
CA VAL A 173 4.16 1.03 6.34
C VAL A 173 4.13 0.00 7.47
N TYR A 174 5.01 -0.98 7.41
CA TYR A 174 5.11 -2.06 8.40
C TYR A 174 6.44 -1.99 9.13
N GLY A 175 6.40 -2.10 10.46
CA GLY A 175 7.56 -2.46 11.27
C GLY A 175 7.47 -3.93 11.67
N LEU A 176 8.34 -4.75 11.09
CA LEU A 176 8.39 -6.19 11.32
C LEU A 176 9.52 -6.55 12.29
N ASP A 177 9.34 -7.62 13.03
CA ASP A 177 10.41 -8.29 13.76
C ASP A 177 11.38 -8.98 12.79
N ALA A 178 12.69 -8.73 12.90
CA ALA A 178 13.66 -9.29 11.95
C ALA A 178 13.82 -10.81 12.06
N ASP A 179 13.52 -11.40 13.23
CA ASP A 179 13.67 -12.83 13.45
C ASP A 179 12.48 -13.65 12.99
N SER A 180 11.28 -13.13 13.18
CA SER A 180 10.03 -13.86 12.95
C SER A 180 9.17 -13.31 11.80
N GLY A 181 9.41 -12.08 11.34
CA GLY A 181 8.57 -11.41 10.35
C GLY A 181 7.19 -10.98 10.87
N CYS A 182 6.90 -11.13 12.17
CA CYS A 182 5.65 -10.67 12.76
C CYS A 182 5.57 -9.13 12.79
N ILE A 183 4.35 -8.59 12.79
CA ILE A 183 4.09 -7.16 12.81
C ILE A 183 4.27 -6.65 14.24
N ARG A 184 5.19 -5.71 14.43
CA ARG A 184 5.40 -4.97 15.69
C ARG A 184 4.50 -3.74 15.75
N TRP A 185 4.33 -3.07 14.61
CA TRP A 185 3.44 -1.92 14.41
C TRP A 185 3.22 -1.70 12.90
N GLY A 186 2.19 -0.96 12.54
CA GLY A 186 2.02 -0.46 11.18
C GLY A 186 1.29 0.88 11.14
N ALA A 187 1.44 1.58 10.02
CA ALA A 187 0.81 2.88 9.78
C ALA A 187 0.25 2.97 8.35
N LYS A 188 -0.80 3.78 8.20
CA LYS A 188 -1.42 4.12 6.91
C LYS A 188 -1.59 5.64 6.81
N PRO A 189 -0.58 6.38 6.31
CA PRO A 189 -0.61 7.84 6.23
C PRO A 189 -1.65 8.42 5.24
N GLY A 190 -2.47 7.60 4.58
CA GLY A 190 -3.59 8.08 3.74
C GLY A 190 -3.26 8.35 2.27
N GLY A 191 -2.09 7.90 1.79
CA GLY A 191 -1.67 8.02 0.40
C GLY A 191 -0.65 6.95 0.01
N ALA A 192 -0.39 6.81 -1.29
CA ALA A 192 0.60 5.85 -1.78
C ALA A 192 2.00 6.24 -1.29
N VAL A 193 2.65 5.35 -0.53
CA VAL A 193 4.06 5.51 -0.12
C VAL A 193 4.92 4.91 -1.22
N ARG A 194 5.69 5.76 -1.90
CA ARG A 194 6.46 5.38 -3.10
C ARG A 194 7.97 5.39 -2.87
N SER A 195 8.42 6.15 -1.89
CA SER A 195 9.80 6.18 -1.45
C SER A 195 10.16 4.94 -0.63
N GLY A 196 11.45 4.67 -0.58
CA GLY A 196 12.02 3.79 0.43
C GLY A 196 11.93 4.42 1.82
N VAL A 197 11.98 3.58 2.86
CA VAL A 197 12.10 4.08 4.23
C VAL A 197 13.52 4.62 4.43
N ALA A 198 13.66 5.70 5.19
CA ALA A 198 14.92 6.17 5.73
C ALA A 198 14.83 6.28 7.24
N PHE A 199 15.96 6.08 7.92
CA PHE A 199 16.06 6.19 9.37
C PHE A 199 16.98 7.36 9.73
N GLY A 200 16.58 8.16 10.72
CA GLY A 200 17.37 9.30 11.18
C GLY A 200 16.98 9.79 12.55
N ASP A 201 17.73 10.76 13.05
CA ASP A 201 17.45 11.46 14.30
C ASP A 201 16.66 12.76 14.03
N VAL A 202 15.69 13.04 14.89
CA VAL A 202 14.96 14.29 14.98
C VAL A 202 14.98 14.74 16.43
N ASN A 203 15.81 15.74 16.74
CA ASN A 203 15.93 16.34 18.08
C ASN A 203 16.20 15.30 19.18
N GLY A 204 17.11 14.35 18.93
CA GLY A 204 17.44 13.27 19.87
C GLY A 204 16.43 12.13 19.92
N SER A 205 15.40 12.16 19.08
CA SER A 205 14.43 11.09 18.91
C SER A 205 14.60 10.41 17.56
N LEU A 206 14.61 9.08 17.57
CA LEU A 206 14.73 8.31 16.35
C LEU A 206 13.42 8.34 15.56
N ALA A 207 13.53 8.62 14.27
CA ALA A 207 12.41 8.74 13.36
C ALA A 207 12.61 7.91 12.09
N LEU A 208 11.49 7.52 11.50
CA LEU A 208 11.42 6.93 10.17
C LEU A 208 10.80 7.96 9.22
N PHE A 209 11.41 8.11 8.06
CA PHE A 209 10.96 9.00 6.99
C PHE A 209 10.49 8.16 5.80
N PHE A 210 9.31 8.52 5.27
CA PHE A 210 8.68 7.87 4.13
C PHE A 210 7.65 8.83 3.49
N GLY A 211 7.33 8.61 2.22
CA GLY A 211 6.40 9.40 1.40
C GLY A 211 6.18 8.84 0.01
#